data_AF-A0A7C3UHU1-F1
#
_entry.id   AF-A0A7C3UHU1-F1
#
_cell.length_a   1.000
_cell.length_b   1.000
_cell.length_c   1.000
_cell.angle_alpha   90.00
_cell.angle_beta   90.00
_cell.angle_gamma   90.00
#
_symmetry.space_group_name_H-M   'P 1'
#
loop_
_entity.id
_entity.type
_entity.pdbx_description
1 polymer ?
#
loop_
_entity_poly.entity_id
_entity_poly.type
_entity_poly.pdbx_seq_one_letter_code
_entity_poly.pdbx_strand_id
1 'polypeptide(L)'
;HLRRARETATLIRELLPGEPPLVVDPRLAETNRGDWEGRLFAEIMAEEPEAWRAYRERPAGFRFPGGESLAEQQYRVLACLRDCARLEGASLLVTHGGCIRLVRCFLAGAGPALFHESGTRNGEVEELGGGEELAARIERFLAAAALVTGGEAGA
;
A
#
# COMPACT_ATOMS: atom_id res chain seq x y z
N HIS A 1 4.66 -12.38 -3.55
CA HIS A 1 3.48 -11.59 -3.93
C HIS A 1 2.27 -12.50 -4.14
N LEU A 2 1.06 -11.98 -3.95
CA LEU A 2 -0.19 -12.74 -4.03
C LEU A 2 -0.46 -13.19 -5.48
N ARG A 3 -0.95 -14.43 -5.65
CA ARG A 3 -1.15 -15.12 -6.95
C ARG A 3 -1.87 -14.24 -7.98
N ARG A 4 -3.00 -13.63 -7.60
CA ARG A 4 -3.84 -12.80 -8.47
C ARG A 4 -3.07 -11.69 -9.21
N ALA A 5 -2.17 -10.99 -8.52
CA ALA A 5 -1.42 -9.90 -9.13
C ALA A 5 -0.22 -10.39 -9.94
N ARG A 6 0.37 -11.54 -9.56
CA ARG A 6 1.40 -12.18 -10.39
C ARG A 6 0.81 -12.65 -11.72
N GLU A 7 -0.39 -13.23 -11.70
CA GLU A 7 -1.11 -13.65 -12.90
C GLU A 7 -1.40 -12.45 -13.80
N THR A 8 -1.96 -11.36 -13.25
CA THR A 8 -2.18 -10.11 -13.99
C THR A 8 -0.88 -9.56 -14.59
N ALA A 9 0.21 -9.48 -13.82
CA ALA A 9 1.50 -8.99 -14.32
C ALA A 9 2.08 -9.89 -15.41
N THR A 10 1.88 -11.20 -15.32
CA THR A 10 2.33 -12.17 -16.33
C THR A 10 1.58 -11.95 -17.65
N LEU A 11 0.25 -11.85 -17.60
CA LEU A 11 -0.57 -11.57 -18.77
C LEU A 11 -0.21 -10.24 -19.43
N ILE A 12 0.03 -9.19 -18.65
CA ILE A 12 0.46 -7.89 -19.20
C ILE A 12 1.84 -8.02 -19.85
N ARG A 13 2.79 -8.70 -19.21
CA ARG A 13 4.14 -8.93 -19.75
C ARG A 13 4.12 -9.63 -21.10
N GLU A 14 3.24 -10.63 -21.28
CA GLU A 14 3.08 -11.36 -22.55
C GLU A 14 2.59 -10.47 -23.71
N LEU A 15 1.89 -9.38 -23.39
CA LEU A 15 1.39 -8.41 -24.37
C LEU A 15 2.38 -7.28 -24.68
N LEU A 16 3.43 -7.13 -23.87
CA LEU A 16 4.41 -6.06 -24.02
C LEU A 16 5.59 -6.48 -24.92
N PRO A 17 6.05 -5.60 -25.83
CA PRO A 17 7.25 -5.88 -26.60
C PRO A 17 8.48 -5.93 -25.70
N GLY A 18 9.44 -6.79 -26.05
CA GLY A 18 10.74 -6.87 -25.38
C GLY A 18 10.77 -7.65 -24.06
N GLU A 19 9.65 -8.29 -23.67
CA GLU A 19 9.56 -9.15 -22.48
C GLU A 19 10.19 -8.54 -21.22
N PRO A 20 9.69 -7.38 -20.74
CA PRO A 20 10.32 -6.67 -19.64
C PRO A 20 10.49 -7.56 -18.40
N PRO A 21 11.53 -7.31 -17.56
CA PRO A 21 11.77 -8.09 -16.36
C PRO A 21 10.54 -8.12 -15.44
N LEU A 22 10.15 -9.33 -15.01
CA LEU A 22 9.10 -9.51 -14.01
C LEU A 22 9.74 -9.71 -12.64
N VAL A 23 9.71 -8.67 -11.81
CA VAL A 23 10.24 -8.70 -10.44
C VAL A 23 9.11 -8.85 -9.44
N VAL A 24 9.24 -9.80 -8.52
CA VAL A 24 8.28 -10.02 -7.44
C VAL A 24 8.77 -9.31 -6.18
N ASP A 25 8.10 -8.23 -5.78
CA ASP A 25 8.42 -7.49 -4.57
C ASP A 25 7.39 -7.76 -3.46
N PRO A 26 7.79 -8.29 -2.28
CA PRO A 26 6.86 -8.53 -1.17
C PRO A 26 6.23 -7.24 -0.62
N ARG A 27 6.87 -6.08 -0.80
CA ARG A 27 6.37 -4.78 -0.33
C ARG A 27 5.09 -4.33 -1.03
N LEU A 28 4.72 -4.94 -2.15
CA LEU A 28 3.48 -4.67 -2.90
C LEU A 28 2.31 -5.59 -2.51
N ALA A 29 2.50 -6.53 -1.57
CA ALA A 29 1.41 -7.39 -1.09
C ALA A 29 0.26 -6.57 -0.47
N GLU A 30 -0.96 -7.09 -0.52
CA GLU A 30 -2.12 -6.44 0.12
C GLU A 30 -1.94 -6.39 1.65
N THR A 31 -2.73 -5.57 2.32
CA THR A 31 -2.75 -5.45 3.78
C THR A 31 -2.83 -6.84 4.42
N ASN A 32 -1.88 -7.16 5.29
CA ASN A 32 -2.02 -8.29 6.20
C ASN A 32 -3.10 -7.95 7.24
N ARG A 33 -4.28 -8.57 7.09
CA ARG A 33 -5.43 -8.30 7.98
C ARG A 33 -5.48 -9.23 9.20
N GLY A 34 -4.49 -10.11 9.36
CA GLY A 34 -4.39 -11.04 10.48
C GLY A 34 -5.70 -11.79 10.72
N ASP A 35 -6.27 -11.62 11.91
CA ASP A 35 -7.46 -12.34 12.38
C ASP A 35 -8.73 -11.98 11.59
N TRP A 36 -8.69 -10.94 10.76
CA TRP A 36 -9.78 -10.56 9.86
C TRP A 36 -9.69 -11.25 8.49
N GLU A 37 -8.61 -11.98 8.18
CA GLU A 37 -8.49 -12.71 6.92
C GLU A 37 -9.51 -13.85 6.82
N GLY A 38 -10.12 -14.01 5.65
CA GLY A 38 -11.13 -15.04 5.39
C GLY A 38 -12.52 -14.77 5.98
N ARG A 39 -12.70 -13.69 6.75
CA ARG A 39 -13.98 -13.29 7.35
C ARG A 39 -14.70 -12.24 6.51
N LEU A 40 -16.03 -12.23 6.62
CA LEU A 40 -16.87 -11.19 6.04
C LEU A 40 -16.85 -9.95 6.93
N PHE A 41 -16.87 -8.75 6.33
CA PHE A 41 -16.98 -7.52 7.11
C PHE A 41 -18.28 -7.42 7.91
N ALA A 42 -19.36 -8.08 7.47
CA ALA A 42 -20.60 -8.14 8.23
C ALA A 42 -20.43 -8.91 9.55
N GLU A 43 -19.65 -9.99 9.56
CA GLU A 43 -19.33 -10.78 10.75
C GLU A 43 -18.46 -9.94 11.71
N ILE A 44 -17.40 -9.31 11.18
CA ILE A 44 -16.53 -8.42 11.95
C ILE A 44 -17.33 -7.25 12.58
N MET A 45 -18.25 -6.65 11.82
CA MET A 45 -19.09 -5.56 12.32
C MET A 45 -20.00 -6.00 13.46
N ALA A 46 -20.50 -7.24 13.42
CA ALA A 46 -21.40 -7.79 14.44
C ALA A 46 -20.63 -8.27 15.69
N GLU A 47 -19.48 -8.90 15.51
CA GLU A 47 -18.69 -9.55 16.57
C GLU A 47 -17.69 -8.59 17.23
N GLU A 48 -17.15 -7.63 16.48
CA GLU A 48 -16.12 -6.68 16.92
C GLU A 48 -16.48 -5.22 16.54
N PRO A 49 -17.63 -4.68 16.98
CA PRO A 49 -18.14 -3.39 16.51
C PRO A 49 -17.21 -2.21 16.83
N GLU A 50 -16.48 -2.23 17.95
CA GLU A 50 -15.51 -1.19 18.31
C GLU A 50 -14.28 -1.20 17.40
N ALA A 51 -13.77 -2.39 17.06
CA ALA A 51 -12.64 -2.55 16.15
C ALA A 51 -13.04 -2.14 14.72
N TRP A 52 -14.24 -2.53 14.29
CA TRP A 52 -14.82 -2.06 13.03
C TRP A 52 -14.96 -0.53 13.00
N ARG A 53 -15.48 0.09 14.08
CA ARG A 53 -15.58 1.55 14.19
C ARG A 53 -14.20 2.20 14.11
N ALA A 54 -13.21 1.67 14.82
CA ALA A 54 -11.83 2.17 14.76
C ALA A 54 -11.24 2.07 13.34
N TYR A 55 -11.46 0.96 12.63
CA TYR A 55 -11.03 0.79 11.25
C TYR A 55 -11.66 1.82 10.31
N ARG A 56 -12.95 2.11 10.49
CA ARG A 56 -13.71 3.02 9.61
C ARG A 56 -13.43 4.49 9.89
N GLU A 57 -13.37 4.88 11.16
CA GLU A 57 -13.34 6.29 11.57
C GLU A 57 -11.92 6.78 11.94
N ARG A 58 -11.01 5.87 12.30
CA ARG A 58 -9.65 6.20 12.75
C ARG A 58 -8.57 5.38 12.01
N PRO A 59 -8.59 5.33 10.65
CA PRO A 59 -7.70 4.45 9.89
C PRO A 59 -6.21 4.77 10.08
N ALA A 60 -5.84 6.02 10.36
CA ALA A 60 -4.45 6.43 10.58
C ALA A 60 -3.76 5.70 11.74
N GLY A 61 -4.49 5.43 12.83
CA GLY A 61 -3.97 4.73 14.02
C GLY A 61 -4.43 3.28 14.12
N PHE A 62 -5.11 2.75 13.09
CA PHE A 62 -5.67 1.41 13.15
C PHE A 62 -4.62 0.35 12.79
N ARG A 63 -4.56 -0.69 13.62
CA ARG A 63 -3.82 -1.93 13.37
C ARG A 63 -4.79 -3.10 13.30
N PHE A 64 -4.68 -3.93 12.27
CA PHE A 64 -5.42 -5.18 12.20
C PHE A 64 -4.94 -6.14 13.30
N PRO A 65 -5.83 -6.79 14.07
CA PRO A 65 -5.45 -7.82 15.04
C PRO A 65 -4.65 -8.93 14.37
N GLY A 66 -3.50 -9.30 14.93
CA GLY A 66 -2.59 -10.30 14.32
C GLY A 66 -1.97 -9.89 12.97
N GLY A 67 -2.28 -8.70 12.46
CA GLY A 67 -1.88 -8.21 11.15
C GLY A 67 -0.94 -7.00 11.23
N GLU A 68 -0.96 -6.17 10.19
CA GLU A 68 -0.24 -4.90 10.13
C GLU A 68 -1.19 -3.70 10.31
N SER A 69 -0.62 -2.51 10.47
CA SER A 69 -1.30 -1.23 10.41
C SER A 69 -1.28 -0.66 9.00
N LEU A 70 -2.20 0.26 8.72
CA LEU A 70 -2.20 0.97 7.43
C LEU A 70 -0.94 1.84 7.25
N ALA A 71 -0.34 2.30 8.34
CA ALA A 71 0.93 3.04 8.32
C ALA A 71 2.12 2.14 7.94
N GLU A 72 2.22 0.93 8.51
CA GLU A 72 3.24 -0.05 8.13
C GLU A 72 3.10 -0.47 6.65
N GLN A 73 1.86 -0.71 6.20
CA GLN A 73 1.61 -0.99 4.78
C GLN A 73 2.03 0.19 3.89
N GLN A 74 1.66 1.42 4.26
CA GLN A 74 2.03 2.61 3.48
C GLN A 74 3.53 2.76 3.38
N TYR A 75 4.25 2.56 4.49
CA TYR A 75 5.70 2.61 4.53
C TYR A 75 6.34 1.66 3.53
N ARG A 76 5.99 0.36 3.56
CA ARG A 76 6.60 -0.64 2.66
C ARG A 76 6.23 -0.38 1.19
N VAL A 77 4.98 -0.01 0.91
CA VAL A 77 4.52 0.27 -0.46
C VAL A 77 5.25 1.48 -1.04
N LEU A 78 5.39 2.55 -0.26
CA LEU A 78 6.12 3.74 -0.69
C LEU A 78 7.62 3.46 -0.86
N ALA A 79 8.24 2.65 0.01
CA ALA A 79 9.62 2.24 -0.17
C ALA A 79 9.86 1.52 -1.53
N CYS A 80 8.92 0.66 -1.95
CA CYS A 80 8.97 0.04 -3.27
C CYS A 80 8.78 1.08 -4.39
N LEU A 81 7.77 1.95 -4.28
CA LEU A 81 7.50 3.00 -5.26
C LEU A 81 8.70 3.94 -5.45
N ARG A 82 9.38 4.32 -4.37
CA ARG A 82 10.60 5.13 -4.42
C ARG A 82 11.69 4.46 -5.25
N ASP A 83 11.95 3.17 -5.00
CA ASP A 83 13.00 2.45 -5.71
C ASP A 83 12.67 2.34 -7.19
N CYS A 84 11.40 2.10 -7.54
CA CYS A 84 10.92 2.08 -8.93
C CYS A 84 11.00 3.46 -9.60
N ALA A 85 10.72 4.54 -8.87
CA ALA A 85 10.77 5.91 -9.39
C ALA A 85 12.21 6.38 -9.72
N ARG A 86 13.23 5.68 -9.22
CA ARG A 86 14.64 5.90 -9.54
C ARG A 86 15.14 5.08 -10.73
N LEU A 87 14.35 4.12 -11.22
CA LEU A 87 14.72 3.35 -12.40
C LEU A 87 14.63 4.22 -13.66
N GLU A 88 15.49 3.94 -14.63
CA GLU A 88 15.39 4.54 -15.95
C GLU A 88 14.15 4.00 -16.68
N GLY A 89 13.38 4.91 -17.28
CA GLY A 89 12.16 4.56 -18.02
C GLY A 89 10.92 4.37 -17.14
N ALA A 90 9.88 3.77 -17.71
CA ALA A 90 8.61 3.55 -17.03
C ALA A 90 8.59 2.19 -16.32
N SER A 91 8.14 2.18 -15.06
CA SER A 91 7.87 0.96 -14.30
C SER A 91 6.37 0.72 -14.19
N LEU A 92 5.91 -0.52 -14.40
CA LEU A 92 4.53 -0.92 -14.13
C LEU A 92 4.47 -1.71 -12.81
N LEU A 93 3.75 -1.18 -11.83
CA LEU A 93 3.50 -1.84 -10.55
C LEU A 93 2.10 -2.45 -10.56
N VAL A 94 2.01 -3.77 -10.45
CA VAL A 94 0.74 -4.50 -10.32
C VAL A 94 0.52 -4.87 -8.86
N THR A 95 -0.48 -4.26 -8.22
CA THR A 95 -0.71 -4.41 -6.77
C THR A 95 -2.21 -4.50 -6.44
N HIS A 96 -2.62 -4.03 -5.27
CA HIS A 96 -3.95 -4.22 -4.70
C HIS A 96 -4.56 -2.89 -4.25
N GLY A 97 -5.88 -2.92 -4.02
CA GLY A 97 -6.65 -1.71 -3.70
C GLY A 97 -6.16 -1.00 -2.45
N GLY A 98 -5.77 -1.72 -1.39
CA GLY A 98 -5.20 -1.11 -0.19
C GLY A 98 -3.90 -0.36 -0.48
N CYS A 99 -2.98 -0.98 -1.24
CA CYS A 99 -1.73 -0.35 -1.64
C CYS A 99 -1.96 0.93 -2.45
N ILE A 100 -2.83 0.89 -3.47
CA ILE A 100 -3.14 2.05 -4.33
C ILE A 100 -3.72 3.20 -3.50
N ARG A 101 -4.66 2.91 -2.60
CA ARG A 101 -5.26 3.92 -1.71
C ARG A 101 -4.23 4.59 -0.82
N LEU A 102 -3.26 3.84 -0.29
CA LEU A 102 -2.21 4.39 0.56
C LEU A 102 -1.21 5.25 -0.23
N VAL A 103 -0.91 4.89 -1.48
CA VAL A 103 -0.13 5.77 -2.38
C VAL A 103 -0.89 7.07 -2.62
N ARG A 104 -2.19 7.01 -2.92
CA ARG A 104 -3.03 8.21 -3.11
C ARG A 104 -3.09 9.10 -1.86
N CYS A 105 -3.22 8.52 -0.68
CA CYS A 105 -3.15 9.26 0.58
C CYS A 105 -1.85 10.08 0.66
N PHE A 106 -0.71 9.41 0.46
CA PHE A 106 0.60 10.06 0.46
C PHE A 106 0.69 11.20 -0.56
N LEU A 107 0.22 10.97 -1.79
CA LEU A 107 0.22 11.99 -2.85
C LEU A 107 -0.64 13.20 -2.48
N ALA A 108 -1.78 12.98 -1.83
CA ALA A 108 -2.66 14.03 -1.30
C ALA A 108 -2.07 14.77 -0.08
N GLY A 109 -0.91 14.35 0.44
CA GLY A 109 -0.31 14.95 1.64
C GLY A 109 -1.02 14.57 2.93
N ALA A 110 -1.88 13.54 2.88
CA ALA A 110 -2.55 13.01 4.05
C ALA A 110 -2.02 11.62 4.38
N GLY A 111 -1.83 11.31 5.66
CA GLY A 111 -1.53 9.94 6.08
C GLY A 111 -2.70 8.99 5.77
N PRO A 112 -2.72 7.78 6.35
CA PRO A 112 -3.81 6.83 6.13
C PRO A 112 -5.21 7.30 6.60
N ALA A 113 -5.34 8.53 7.11
CA ALA A 113 -6.61 9.16 7.45
C ALA A 113 -7.63 9.15 6.29
N LEU A 114 -7.18 9.42 5.06
CA LEU A 114 -8.06 9.44 3.88
C LEU A 114 -8.23 8.06 3.22
N PHE A 115 -7.79 6.99 3.88
CA PHE A 115 -7.79 5.66 3.28
C PHE A 115 -9.17 5.31 2.70
N HIS A 116 -10.25 5.55 3.44
CA HIS A 116 -11.65 5.26 3.04
C HIS A 116 -12.30 6.27 2.09
N GLU A 117 -11.62 7.36 1.73
CA GLU A 117 -12.17 8.38 0.84
C GLU A 117 -11.91 8.09 -0.65
N SER A 118 -10.88 7.28 -0.95
CA SER A 118 -10.58 6.86 -2.32
C SER A 118 -11.02 5.41 -2.56
N GLY A 119 -11.87 5.22 -3.58
CA GLY A 119 -12.21 3.90 -4.12
C GLY A 119 -11.17 3.41 -5.15
N THR A 120 -11.10 2.11 -5.37
CA THR A 120 -10.30 1.50 -6.45
C THR A 120 -11.16 0.53 -7.24
N ARG A 121 -10.90 0.40 -8.54
CA ARG A 121 -11.60 -0.55 -9.42
C ARG A 121 -10.65 -1.65 -9.90
N ASN A 122 -11.20 -2.83 -10.16
CA ASN A 122 -10.43 -3.91 -10.78
C ASN A 122 -9.97 -3.48 -12.18
N GLY A 123 -8.67 -3.64 -12.46
CA GLY A 123 -8.07 -3.26 -13.74
C GLY A 123 -7.87 -1.75 -13.92
N GLU A 124 -8.04 -0.95 -12.87
CA GLU A 124 -7.71 0.48 -12.90
C GLU A 124 -6.20 0.69 -13.08
N VAL A 125 -5.85 1.70 -13.89
CA VAL A 125 -4.47 2.14 -14.12
C VAL A 125 -4.36 3.59 -13.69
N GLU A 126 -3.28 3.90 -12.99
CA GLU A 126 -2.92 5.26 -12.57
C GLU A 126 -1.47 5.53 -12.93
N GLU A 127 -1.24 6.64 -13.63
CA GLU A 127 0.10 7.07 -14.04
C GLU A 127 0.64 8.09 -13.05
N LEU A 128 1.85 7.83 -12.55
CA LEU A 128 2.55 8.72 -11.63
C LEU A 128 3.78 9.30 -12.34
N GLY A 129 3.86 10.63 -12.38
CA GLY A 129 5.03 11.36 -12.85
C GLY A 129 6.00 11.72 -11.73
N GLY A 130 7.10 12.39 -12.10
CA GLY A 130 8.02 13.03 -11.17
C GLY A 130 9.36 12.31 -10.96
N GLY A 131 9.49 11.01 -11.29
CA GLY A 131 10.77 10.28 -11.24
C GLY A 131 11.53 10.53 -9.93
N GLU A 132 12.74 11.08 -10.02
CA GLU A 132 13.58 11.42 -8.86
C GLU A 132 12.90 12.40 -7.88
N GLU A 133 12.07 13.33 -8.34
CA GLU A 133 11.35 14.25 -7.44
C GLU A 133 10.36 13.47 -6.54
N LEU A 134 9.64 12.51 -7.13
CA LEU A 134 8.74 11.62 -6.40
C LEU A 134 9.55 10.74 -5.43
N ALA A 135 10.66 10.16 -5.89
CA ALA A 135 11.55 9.36 -5.06
C ALA A 135 12.07 10.16 -3.84
N ALA A 136 12.53 11.39 -4.06
CA ALA A 136 13.02 12.26 -3.00
C ALA A 136 11.92 12.67 -2.02
N ARG A 137 10.68 12.91 -2.50
CA ARG A 137 9.52 13.17 -1.65
C ARG A 137 9.21 11.98 -0.76
N ILE A 138 9.24 10.76 -1.31
CA ILE A 138 9.02 9.53 -0.55
C ILE A 138 10.15 9.31 0.47
N GLU A 139 11.41 9.49 0.07
CA GLU A 139 12.57 9.35 0.96
C GLU A 139 12.43 10.23 2.22
N ARG A 140 12.03 11.50 2.05
CA ARG A 140 11.75 12.41 3.18
C ARG A 140 10.63 11.90 4.09
N PHE A 141 9.56 11.39 3.50
CA PHE A 141 8.44 10.81 4.27
C PHE A 141 8.89 9.58 5.08
N LEU A 142 9.64 8.66 4.47
CA LEU A 142 10.13 7.46 5.14
C LEU A 142 11.11 7.80 6.27
N ALA A 143 11.99 8.77 6.06
CA ALA A 143 12.90 9.26 7.09
C ALA A 143 12.14 9.89 8.28
N ALA A 144 11.11 10.69 8.02
CA ALA A 144 10.28 11.27 9.07
C ALA A 144 9.52 10.19 9.87
N ALA A 145 8.99 9.16 9.20
CA ALA A 145 8.29 8.05 9.87
C ALA A 145 9.22 7.20 10.77
N ALA A 146 10.48 7.03 10.37
CA ALA A 146 11.49 6.32 11.18
C ALA A 146 11.81 7.05 12.50
N LEU A 147 11.80 8.39 12.48
CA LEU A 147 12.03 9.19 13.70
C LEU A 147 10.88 9.09 14.69
N VAL A 148 9.64 8.97 14.21
CA VAL A 148 8.45 8.81 15.08
C VAL A 148 8.44 7.43 15.74
N THR A 149 8.74 6.38 14.99
CA THR A 149 8.75 5.00 15.50
C THR A 149 9.93 4.69 16.43
N GLY A 150 11.06 5.40 16.29
CA GLY A 150 12.22 5.28 17.19
C GLY A 150 12.07 6.00 18.54
N GLY A 151 11.07 6.89 18.69
CA GLY A 151 10.85 7.68 19.91
C GLY A 151 10.05 6.98 21.02
N GLU A 152 9.34 5.90 20.72
CA GLU A 152 8.52 5.16 21.69
C GLU A 152 9.26 3.99 22.37
N ALA A 153 10.51 3.72 22.00
CA ALA A 153 11.33 2.65 22.58
C ALA A 153 12.14 3.08 23.83
N GLY A 154 11.82 4.23 24.44
CA GLY A 154 12.56 4.78 25.57
C GLY A 154 11.70 5.63 26.50
N ALA A 155 10.81 4.99 27.26
CA ALA A 155 10.25 5.51 28.51
C ALA A 155 9.83 4.34 29.42
#